data_AF-A0A6J6T4W1-F1
#
_entry.id   AF-A0A6J6T4W1-F1
#
_cell.length_a   1.000
_cell.length_b   1.000
_cell.length_c   1.000
_cell.angle_alpha   90.00
_cell.angle_beta   90.00
_cell.angle_gamma   90.00
#
_symmetry.space_group_name_H-M   'P 1'
#
loop_
_entity.id
_entity.type
_entity.pdbx_description
1 polymer ?
#
loop_
_entity_poly.entity_id
_entity_poly.type
_entity_poly.pdbx_seq_one_letter_code
_entity_poly.pdbx_strand_id
1 'polypeptide(L)'
;MADQPRSKTARSKTARSKTARRLVIGGLSLLVLALLCIEVGGRVATQRIAEDQLRASGVAGGVEVTVGESWWKPTILAAILDGRVDHIAIRLQDAKLYALPVAEADYILNDLRIDLSLRERKVVASSLGSGSVRVLIDPTAIGALVGVPAEIQNGVLLLGSPLEPAELSVQGPNLIVDSPQLRAAGQVTSLQVADPQLLPCDPQVRIFLEMVELACTGNSLPGVLRNSIGVTTPAVPTTPSAPGDSQPTQLEPSETLEKPAAASSTTSLGSNDGG
;
A
#
# COMPACT_ATOMS: atom_id res chain seq x y z
N MET A 1 33.70 82.36 -29.93
CA MET A 1 34.64 81.25 -29.62
C MET A 1 34.65 81.13 -28.10
N ALA A 2 33.74 80.36 -27.51
CA ALA A 2 33.76 78.90 -27.33
C ALA A 2 34.89 78.46 -26.38
N ASP A 3 34.57 77.99 -25.16
CA ASP A 3 34.54 76.56 -24.88
C ASP A 3 33.94 76.24 -23.49
N GLN A 4 33.19 75.14 -23.40
CA GLN A 4 32.55 74.61 -22.19
C GLN A 4 33.09 73.20 -21.94
N PRO A 5 33.61 72.82 -20.75
CA PRO A 5 33.88 71.41 -20.47
C PRO A 5 32.65 70.71 -19.89
N ARG A 6 32.18 69.73 -20.67
CA ARG A 6 31.10 68.76 -20.38
C ARG A 6 31.38 67.89 -19.16
N SER A 7 30.33 67.72 -18.35
CA SER A 7 30.12 66.68 -17.36
C SER A 7 30.28 65.25 -17.91
N LYS A 8 31.00 64.37 -17.20
CA LYS A 8 30.92 62.91 -17.37
C LYS A 8 31.05 62.18 -16.04
N THR A 9 29.92 61.91 -15.37
CA THR A 9 29.88 60.95 -14.24
C THR A 9 28.48 60.35 -14.08
N ALA A 10 28.02 59.60 -15.08
CA ALA A 10 26.80 58.81 -14.96
C ALA A 10 26.83 57.59 -15.89
N ARG A 11 27.75 56.64 -15.69
CA ARG A 11 27.76 55.39 -16.50
C ARG A 11 28.13 54.09 -15.78
N SER A 12 28.54 54.11 -14.50
CA SER A 12 29.01 52.88 -13.82
C SER A 12 27.93 52.11 -13.05
N LYS A 13 26.79 52.72 -12.69
CA LYS A 13 25.75 52.06 -11.87
C LYS A 13 24.85 51.11 -12.67
N THR A 14 24.68 51.33 -13.98
CA THR A 14 23.71 50.59 -14.80
C THR A 14 24.20 49.21 -15.22
N ALA A 15 25.52 49.02 -15.39
CA ALA A 15 26.09 47.75 -15.84
C ALA A 15 26.05 46.65 -14.77
N ARG A 16 26.37 46.96 -13.50
CA ARG A 16 26.31 46.00 -12.38
C ARG A 16 24.89 45.50 -12.10
N SER A 17 23.87 46.33 -12.29
CA SER A 17 22.47 45.94 -12.06
C SER A 17 21.98 44.87 -13.06
N LYS A 18 22.48 44.89 -14.30
CA LYS A 18 22.07 43.95 -15.36
C LYS A 18 22.68 42.56 -15.15
N THR A 19 23.94 42.47 -14.71
CA THR A 19 24.61 41.20 -14.41
C THR A 19 24.05 40.57 -13.14
N ALA A 20 23.81 41.35 -12.08
CA ALA A 20 23.16 40.86 -10.86
C ALA A 20 21.75 40.31 -11.15
N ARG A 21 20.95 41.03 -11.96
CA ARG A 21 19.60 40.57 -12.36
C ARG A 21 19.63 39.28 -13.16
N ARG A 22 20.61 39.09 -14.06
CA ARG A 22 20.76 37.83 -14.82
C ARG A 22 21.17 36.65 -13.95
N LEU A 23 22.06 36.86 -12.97
CA LEU A 23 22.45 35.84 -12.00
C LEU A 23 21.29 35.43 -11.09
N VAL A 24 20.51 36.41 -10.60
CA VAL A 24 19.33 36.14 -9.78
C VAL A 24 18.27 35.38 -10.57
N ILE A 25 17.98 35.79 -11.81
CA ILE A 25 17.04 35.07 -12.69
C ILE A 25 17.54 33.66 -13.00
N GLY A 26 18.82 33.51 -13.36
CA GLY A 26 19.41 32.20 -13.64
C GLY A 26 19.35 31.27 -12.44
N GLY A 27 19.66 31.77 -11.24
CA GLY A 27 19.55 31.01 -9.99
C GLY A 27 18.12 30.60 -9.67
N LEU A 28 17.15 31.51 -9.83
CA LEU A 28 15.72 31.21 -9.65
C LEU A 28 15.23 30.16 -10.64
N SER A 29 15.60 30.26 -11.91
CA SER A 29 15.23 29.26 -12.92
C SER A 29 15.77 27.88 -12.58
N LEU A 30 17.02 27.80 -12.09
CA LEU A 30 17.65 26.55 -11.71
C LEU A 30 16.98 25.94 -10.46
N LEU A 31 16.61 26.78 -9.49
CA LEU A 31 15.83 26.37 -8.32
C LEU A 31 14.46 25.80 -8.73
N VAL A 32 13.72 26.51 -9.59
CA VAL A 32 12.41 26.06 -10.07
C VAL A 32 12.52 24.73 -10.81
N LEU A 33 13.54 24.59 -11.66
CA LEU A 33 13.81 23.33 -12.36
C LEU A 33 14.10 22.18 -11.38
N ALA A 34 14.93 22.43 -10.36
CA ALA A 34 15.24 21.44 -9.33
C ALA A 34 13.98 21.02 -8.54
N LEU A 35 13.13 21.97 -8.16
CA LEU A 35 11.86 21.70 -7.47
C LEU A 35 10.91 20.87 -8.35
N LEU A 36 10.84 21.18 -9.64
CA LEU A 36 10.03 20.43 -10.59
C LEU A 36 10.54 18.99 -10.77
N CYS A 37 11.86 18.79 -10.82
CA CYS A 37 12.45 17.45 -10.84
C CYS A 37 12.15 16.66 -9.57
N ILE A 38 12.20 17.29 -8.39
CA ILE A 38 11.84 16.66 -7.12
C ILE A 38 10.37 16.26 -7.11
N GLU A 39 9.48 17.14 -7.58
CA GLU A 39 8.05 16.88 -7.62
C GLU A 39 7.70 15.71 -8.56
N VAL A 40 8.16 15.78 -9.82
CA VAL A 40 7.87 14.75 -10.82
C VAL A 40 8.56 13.43 -10.46
N GLY A 41 9.85 13.47 -10.10
CA GLY A 41 10.61 12.28 -9.73
C GLY A 41 10.06 11.63 -8.46
N GLY A 42 9.65 12.44 -7.48
CA GLY A 42 9.03 11.98 -6.25
C GLY A 42 7.70 11.27 -6.51
N ARG A 43 6.82 11.83 -7.35
CA ARG A 43 5.54 11.17 -7.69
C ARG A 43 5.76 9.82 -8.32
N VAL A 44 6.62 9.77 -9.34
CA VAL A 44 6.93 8.51 -10.05
C VAL A 44 7.55 7.49 -9.09
N ALA A 45 8.43 7.92 -8.19
CA ALA A 45 9.02 7.03 -7.19
C ALA A 45 7.96 6.51 -6.21
N THR A 46 7.10 7.37 -5.66
CA THR A 46 6.02 6.97 -4.74
C THR A 46 5.03 6.02 -5.40
N GLN A 47 4.65 6.27 -6.66
CA GLN A 47 3.77 5.39 -7.43
C GLN A 47 4.37 3.98 -7.55
N ARG A 48 5.62 3.88 -7.98
CA ARG A 48 6.31 2.59 -8.12
C ARG A 48 6.46 1.85 -6.79
N ILE A 49 6.85 2.56 -5.73
CA ILE A 49 6.97 1.96 -4.40
C ILE A 49 5.61 1.42 -3.93
N ALA A 50 4.53 2.19 -4.11
CA ALA A 50 3.20 1.74 -3.74
C ALA A 50 2.73 0.54 -4.56
N GLU A 51 2.96 0.54 -5.88
CA GLU A 51 2.68 -0.61 -6.74
C GLU A 51 3.46 -1.86 -6.31
N ASP A 52 4.77 -1.72 -6.05
CA ASP A 52 5.63 -2.82 -5.63
C ASP A 52 5.17 -3.38 -4.27
N GLN A 53 4.75 -2.51 -3.35
CA GLN A 53 4.19 -2.93 -2.06
C GLN A 53 2.86 -3.67 -2.22
N LEU A 54 1.96 -3.18 -3.09
CA LEU A 54 0.70 -3.86 -3.38
C LEU A 54 0.96 -5.25 -3.97
N ARG A 55 1.88 -5.36 -4.94
CA ARG A 55 2.29 -6.65 -5.51
C ARG A 55 2.92 -7.57 -4.46
N ALA A 56 3.80 -7.04 -3.60
CA ALA A 56 4.42 -7.79 -2.52
C ALA A 56 3.40 -8.27 -1.46
N SER A 57 2.28 -7.54 -1.30
CA SER A 57 1.17 -7.95 -0.43
C SER A 57 0.26 -9.02 -1.06
N GLY A 58 0.57 -9.49 -2.27
CA GLY A 58 -0.16 -10.55 -2.96
C GLY A 58 -1.22 -10.07 -3.95
N VAL A 59 -1.30 -8.75 -4.22
CA VAL A 59 -2.17 -8.24 -5.29
C VAL A 59 -1.57 -8.62 -6.64
N ALA A 60 -2.21 -9.57 -7.31
CA ALA A 60 -1.90 -9.93 -8.69
C ALA A 60 -2.86 -9.22 -9.65
N GLY A 61 -2.43 -8.94 -10.89
CA GLY A 61 -3.23 -8.26 -11.91
C GLY A 61 -2.67 -6.89 -12.32
N GLY A 62 -3.50 -6.10 -13.01
CA GLY A 62 -3.20 -4.70 -13.33
C GLY A 62 -3.25 -3.85 -12.06
N VAL A 63 -2.17 -3.13 -11.76
CA VAL A 63 -2.08 -2.20 -10.63
C VAL A 63 -1.58 -0.88 -11.17
N GLU A 64 -2.37 0.17 -11.00
CA GLU A 64 -2.02 1.53 -11.37
C GLU A 64 -2.16 2.42 -10.13
N VAL A 65 -1.11 3.17 -9.81
CA VAL A 65 -1.13 4.13 -8.70
C VAL A 65 -0.90 5.53 -9.25
N THR A 66 -1.77 6.46 -8.89
CA THR A 66 -1.66 7.89 -9.19
C THR A 66 -1.48 8.67 -7.90
N VAL A 67 -0.60 9.68 -7.92
CA VAL A 67 -0.26 10.51 -6.76
C VAL A 67 -0.43 11.98 -7.15
N GLY A 68 -1.21 12.69 -6.35
CA GLY A 68 -1.63 14.07 -6.59
C GLY A 68 -2.87 14.18 -7.48
N GLU A 69 -3.72 15.17 -7.19
CA GLU A 69 -4.95 15.43 -7.93
C GLU A 69 -4.67 16.04 -9.32
N SER A 70 -3.58 16.78 -9.46
CA SER A 70 -3.25 17.53 -10.68
C SER A 70 -1.75 17.72 -10.83
N TRP A 71 -1.27 17.90 -12.07
CA TRP A 71 0.17 18.06 -12.35
C TRP A 71 0.73 19.43 -11.95
N TRP A 72 -0.10 20.47 -11.84
CA TRP A 72 0.33 21.82 -11.48
C TRP A 72 0.33 22.10 -9.97
N LYS A 73 -0.44 21.35 -9.18
CA LYS A 73 -0.43 21.47 -7.71
C LYS A 73 0.69 20.58 -7.17
N PRO A 74 1.69 21.11 -6.44
CA PRO A 74 2.74 20.28 -5.86
C PRO A 74 2.18 19.38 -4.75
N THR A 75 2.51 18.11 -4.79
CA THR A 75 2.08 17.06 -3.86
C THR A 75 3.27 16.58 -3.04
N ILE A 76 4.39 16.25 -3.69
CA ILE A 76 5.57 15.73 -3.01
C ILE A 76 6.28 16.83 -2.23
N LEU A 77 6.42 18.01 -2.83
CA LEU A 77 6.99 19.15 -2.11
C LEU A 77 6.13 19.54 -0.90
N ALA A 78 4.80 19.48 -1.03
CA ALA A 78 3.89 19.68 0.10
C ALA A 78 4.06 18.58 1.16
N ALA A 79 4.25 17.32 0.75
CA ALA A 79 4.52 16.22 1.67
C ALA A 79 5.84 16.40 2.45
N ILE A 80 6.88 16.93 1.80
CA ILE A 80 8.17 17.19 2.45
C ILE A 80 8.09 18.35 3.44
N LEU A 81 7.33 19.41 3.11
CA LEU A 81 7.25 20.62 3.92
C LEU A 81 6.22 20.51 5.05
N ASP A 82 5.04 19.97 4.75
CA ASP A 82 3.87 19.97 5.63
C ASP A 82 3.48 18.56 6.11
N GLY A 83 4.20 17.51 5.68
CA GLY A 83 3.90 16.13 6.08
C GLY A 83 2.58 15.61 5.52
N ARG A 84 2.10 16.14 4.38
CA ARG A 84 0.78 15.81 3.82
C ARG A 84 0.84 15.45 2.34
N VAL A 85 0.20 14.36 1.96
CA VAL A 85 -0.12 14.00 0.58
C VAL A 85 -1.61 14.26 0.35
N ASP A 86 -1.91 15.09 -0.64
CA ASP A 86 -3.27 15.55 -0.95
C ASP A 86 -4.16 14.43 -1.49
N HIS A 87 -3.62 13.59 -2.37
CA HIS A 87 -4.40 12.61 -3.11
C HIS A 87 -3.57 11.41 -3.55
N ILE A 88 -4.12 10.21 -3.36
CA ILE A 88 -3.62 8.95 -3.93
C ILE A 88 -4.81 8.19 -4.49
N ALA A 89 -4.73 7.80 -5.77
CA ALA A 89 -5.70 6.92 -6.40
C ALA A 89 -5.00 5.60 -6.75
N ILE A 90 -5.62 4.48 -6.40
CA ILE A 90 -5.13 3.14 -6.73
C ILE A 90 -6.23 2.46 -7.54
N ARG A 91 -5.89 2.00 -8.73
CA ARG A 91 -6.80 1.26 -9.60
C ARG A 91 -6.24 -0.14 -9.82
N LEU A 92 -7.07 -1.13 -9.53
CA LEU A 92 -6.78 -2.54 -9.75
C LEU A 92 -7.69 -3.04 -10.87
N GLN A 93 -7.13 -3.81 -11.81
CA GLN A 93 -7.86 -4.39 -12.93
C GLN A 93 -7.51 -5.87 -13.05
N ASP A 94 -8.54 -6.71 -13.26
CA ASP A 94 -8.42 -8.17 -13.32
C ASP A 94 -7.54 -8.71 -12.18
N ALA A 95 -7.80 -8.17 -10.98
CA ALA A 95 -6.92 -8.36 -9.85
C ALA A 95 -7.40 -9.49 -8.95
N LYS A 96 -6.47 -10.06 -8.20
CA LYS A 96 -6.81 -11.00 -7.13
C LYS A 96 -6.54 -10.36 -5.79
N LEU A 97 -7.60 -10.15 -5.01
CA LEU A 97 -7.51 -9.76 -3.61
C LEU A 97 -7.62 -11.02 -2.77
N TYR A 98 -6.46 -11.59 -2.41
CA TYR A 98 -6.34 -12.85 -1.69
C TYR A 98 -6.96 -14.04 -2.45
N ALA A 99 -8.22 -14.37 -2.19
CA ALA A 99 -8.99 -15.45 -2.80
C ALA A 99 -10.09 -14.94 -3.73
N LEU A 100 -10.45 -13.65 -3.64
CA LEU A 100 -11.52 -13.04 -4.42
C LEU A 100 -10.98 -12.49 -5.74
N PRO A 101 -11.40 -13.02 -6.89
CA PRO A 101 -11.17 -12.37 -8.17
C PRO A 101 -12.02 -11.10 -8.23
N VAL A 102 -11.39 -9.97 -8.53
CA VAL A 102 -12.07 -8.68 -8.72
C VAL A 102 -11.83 -8.21 -10.14
N ALA A 103 -12.90 -7.78 -10.81
CA ALA A 103 -12.80 -7.24 -12.16
C ALA A 103 -12.12 -5.86 -12.11
N GLU A 104 -12.56 -5.03 -11.17
CA GLU A 104 -12.03 -3.69 -10.97
C GLU A 104 -12.08 -3.31 -9.49
N ALA A 105 -11.08 -2.59 -8.99
CA ALA A 105 -11.15 -1.95 -7.69
C ALA A 105 -10.49 -0.57 -7.70
N ASP A 106 -11.21 0.44 -7.25
CA ASP A 106 -10.77 1.81 -7.13
C ASP A 106 -10.67 2.21 -5.66
N TYR A 107 -9.51 2.69 -5.26
CA TYR A 107 -9.26 3.29 -3.95
C TYR A 107 -8.88 4.74 -4.18
N ILE A 108 -9.57 5.65 -3.51
CA ILE A 108 -9.25 7.07 -3.53
C ILE A 108 -9.02 7.51 -2.10
N LEU A 109 -7.82 8.02 -1.83
CA LEU A 109 -7.37 8.44 -0.52
C LEU A 109 -6.99 9.91 -0.59
N ASN A 110 -7.61 10.72 0.26
CA ASN A 110 -7.38 12.16 0.31
C ASN A 110 -6.80 12.57 1.65
N ASP A 111 -5.97 13.62 1.60
CA ASP A 111 -5.47 14.29 2.80
C ASP A 111 -4.69 13.37 3.74
N LEU A 112 -3.87 12.50 3.17
CA LEU A 112 -3.02 11.56 3.90
C LEU A 112 -1.93 12.32 4.67
N ARG A 113 -1.91 12.15 6.00
CA ARG A 113 -0.82 12.67 6.84
C ARG A 113 0.25 11.62 7.00
N ILE A 114 1.49 12.09 6.94
CA ILE A 114 2.67 11.26 6.90
C ILE A 114 3.62 11.72 8.00
N ASP A 115 4.02 10.79 8.85
CA ASP A 115 5.05 10.99 9.84
C ASP A 115 6.38 10.45 9.29
N LEU A 116 7.38 11.33 9.23
CA LEU A 116 8.74 10.97 8.85
C LEU A 116 9.58 10.72 10.11
N SER A 117 9.97 9.46 10.33
CA SER A 117 11.01 9.13 11.30
C SER A 117 12.37 9.15 10.60
N LEU A 118 13.11 10.25 10.76
CA LEU A 118 14.47 10.38 10.21
C LEU A 118 15.44 9.38 10.85
N ARG A 119 15.22 9.02 12.12
CA ARG A 119 16.04 8.05 12.86
C ARG A 119 15.90 6.65 12.29
N GLU A 120 14.67 6.26 11.95
CA GLU A 120 14.37 4.93 11.43
C GLU A 120 14.36 4.89 9.90
N ARG A 121 14.50 6.05 9.23
CA ARG A 121 14.32 6.23 7.79
C ARG A 121 13.00 5.66 7.30
N LYS A 122 11.94 5.86 8.09
CA LYS A 122 10.59 5.37 7.81
C LYS A 122 9.65 6.52 7.53
N VAL A 123 8.75 6.26 6.59
CA VAL A 123 7.61 7.11 6.27
C VAL A 123 6.37 6.29 6.61
N VAL A 124 5.53 6.80 7.51
CA VAL A 124 4.33 6.08 7.95
C VAL A 124 3.13 6.99 7.79
N ALA A 125 2.04 6.47 7.22
CA ALA A 125 0.78 7.20 7.21
C ALA A 125 0.18 7.19 8.63
N SER A 126 -0.12 8.37 9.17
CA SER A 126 -0.64 8.55 10.53
C SER A 126 -2.14 8.81 10.58
N SER A 127 -2.69 9.47 9.56
CA SER A 127 -4.14 9.66 9.42
C SER A 127 -4.56 9.88 7.97
N LEU A 128 -5.84 9.69 7.69
CA LEU A 128 -6.48 9.98 6.42
C LEU A 128 -7.60 11.01 6.64
N GLY A 129 -7.74 11.99 5.75
CA GLY A 129 -8.86 12.92 5.80
C GLY A 129 -10.16 12.25 5.32
N SER A 130 -10.11 11.65 4.14
CA SER A 130 -11.19 10.81 3.61
C SER A 130 -10.65 9.73 2.68
N GLY A 131 -11.38 8.62 2.60
CA GLY A 131 -11.11 7.50 1.72
C GLY A 131 -12.41 6.98 1.12
N SER A 132 -12.38 6.60 -0.14
CA SER A 132 -13.46 5.86 -0.79
C SER A 132 -12.92 4.63 -1.48
N VAL A 133 -13.66 3.53 -1.38
CA VAL A 133 -13.35 2.30 -2.08
C VAL A 133 -14.56 1.85 -2.87
N ARG A 134 -14.31 1.37 -4.08
CA ARG A 134 -15.27 0.69 -4.93
C ARG A 134 -14.63 -0.58 -5.48
N VAL A 135 -15.25 -1.72 -5.30
CA VAL A 135 -14.79 -3.01 -5.83
C VAL A 135 -15.92 -3.60 -6.66
N LEU A 136 -15.61 -4.04 -7.87
CA LEU A 136 -16.53 -4.68 -8.81
C LEU A 136 -16.13 -6.15 -8.96
N ILE A 137 -17.08 -7.03 -8.71
CA ILE A 137 -16.90 -8.48 -8.74
C ILE A 137 -17.83 -9.05 -9.81
N ASP A 138 -17.24 -9.83 -10.71
CA ASP A 138 -18.00 -10.55 -11.74
C ASP A 138 -18.87 -11.64 -11.06
N PRO A 139 -20.17 -11.75 -11.40
CA PRO A 139 -21.03 -12.79 -10.83
C PRO A 139 -20.48 -14.20 -11.05
N THR A 140 -19.82 -14.47 -12.18
CA THR A 140 -19.20 -15.78 -12.46
C THR A 140 -18.11 -16.13 -11.45
N ALA A 141 -17.37 -15.15 -10.93
CA ALA A 141 -16.37 -15.35 -9.88
C ALA A 141 -17.03 -15.75 -8.55
N ILE A 142 -18.18 -15.15 -8.21
CA ILE A 142 -18.98 -15.55 -7.04
C ILE A 142 -19.46 -17.00 -7.24
N GLY A 143 -20.00 -17.31 -8.42
CA GLY A 143 -20.44 -18.66 -8.75
C GLY A 143 -19.34 -19.70 -8.61
N ALA A 144 -18.15 -19.41 -9.14
CA ALA A 144 -16.99 -20.30 -9.03
C ALA A 144 -16.57 -20.55 -7.57
N LEU A 145 -16.64 -19.54 -6.70
CA LEU A 145 -16.32 -19.66 -5.28
C LEU A 145 -17.38 -20.46 -4.51
N VAL A 146 -18.64 -20.33 -4.90
CA VAL A 146 -19.78 -21.04 -4.28
C VAL A 146 -19.95 -22.46 -4.87
N GLY A 147 -19.35 -22.73 -6.04
CA GLY A 147 -19.42 -24.01 -6.73
C GLY A 147 -20.66 -24.18 -7.61
N VAL A 148 -21.33 -23.09 -8.00
CA VAL A 148 -22.54 -23.11 -8.84
C VAL A 148 -22.47 -22.04 -9.94
N PRO A 149 -23.19 -22.18 -11.07
CA PRO A 149 -23.31 -21.09 -12.04
C PRO A 149 -23.89 -19.83 -11.40
N ALA A 150 -23.47 -18.67 -11.89
CA ALA A 150 -23.90 -17.38 -11.35
C ALA A 150 -23.93 -16.33 -12.46
N GLU A 151 -24.99 -15.53 -12.46
CA GLU A 151 -25.17 -14.41 -13.38
C GLU A 151 -26.09 -13.36 -12.77
N ILE A 152 -26.03 -12.13 -13.28
CA ILE A 152 -26.99 -11.09 -12.93
C ILE A 152 -27.97 -10.96 -14.09
N GLN A 153 -29.26 -10.93 -13.76
CA GLN A 153 -30.32 -10.61 -14.70
C GLN A 153 -31.28 -9.62 -14.08
N ASN A 154 -31.61 -8.55 -14.81
CA ASN A 154 -32.57 -7.53 -14.36
C ASN A 154 -32.23 -6.93 -12.97
N GLY A 155 -30.94 -6.78 -12.68
CA GLY A 155 -30.47 -6.24 -11.40
C GLY A 155 -30.57 -7.21 -10.21
N VAL A 156 -30.73 -8.51 -10.45
CA VAL A 156 -30.78 -9.55 -9.42
C VAL A 156 -29.70 -10.59 -9.68
N LEU A 157 -28.95 -10.97 -8.65
CA LEU A 157 -28.01 -12.09 -8.72
C LEU A 157 -28.80 -13.40 -8.74
N LEU A 158 -28.57 -14.22 -9.75
CA LEU A 158 -29.12 -15.56 -9.87
C LEU A 158 -27.99 -16.59 -9.72
N LEU A 159 -28.25 -17.66 -8.97
CA LEU A 159 -27.30 -18.74 -8.72
C LEU A 159 -27.93 -20.10 -9.04
N GLY A 160 -27.11 -21.04 -9.52
CA GLY A 160 -27.50 -22.44 -9.60
C GLY A 160 -27.88 -22.98 -10.96
N SER A 161 -28.41 -24.21 -10.93
CA SER A 161 -29.09 -24.84 -12.06
C SER A 161 -30.29 -25.64 -11.54
N PRO A 162 -31.54 -25.13 -11.67
CA PRO A 162 -31.91 -23.90 -12.37
C PRO A 162 -31.40 -22.64 -11.67
N LEU A 163 -31.36 -21.51 -12.39
CA LEU A 163 -30.94 -20.24 -11.82
C LEU A 163 -32.04 -19.67 -10.91
N GLU A 164 -31.70 -19.42 -9.65
CA GLU A 164 -32.61 -18.91 -8.62
C GLU A 164 -32.07 -17.63 -7.98
N PRO A 165 -32.94 -16.69 -7.56
CA PRO A 165 -32.51 -15.46 -6.89
C PRO A 165 -31.66 -15.73 -5.65
N ALA A 166 -30.59 -14.96 -5.53
CA ALA A 166 -29.72 -14.93 -4.37
C ALA A 166 -29.71 -13.54 -3.74
N GLU A 167 -29.72 -13.50 -2.42
CA GLU A 167 -29.58 -12.29 -1.62
C GLU A 167 -28.11 -12.09 -1.22
N LEU A 168 -27.67 -10.84 -1.29
CA LEU A 168 -26.33 -10.42 -0.90
C LEU A 168 -26.42 -9.52 0.32
N SER A 169 -25.62 -9.82 1.34
CA SER A 169 -25.46 -8.92 2.49
C SER A 169 -24.01 -8.92 2.96
N VAL A 170 -23.59 -7.84 3.62
CA VAL A 170 -22.27 -7.75 4.24
C VAL A 170 -22.43 -7.91 5.76
N GLN A 171 -21.68 -8.83 6.33
CA GLN A 171 -21.60 -9.05 7.78
C GLN A 171 -20.13 -9.02 8.21
N GLY A 172 -19.72 -7.86 8.76
CA GLY A 172 -18.31 -7.61 9.07
C GLY A 172 -17.43 -7.74 7.82
N PRO A 173 -16.37 -8.57 7.82
CA PRO A 173 -15.47 -8.73 6.68
C PRO A 173 -16.04 -9.63 5.55
N ASN A 174 -17.25 -10.16 5.71
CA ASN A 174 -17.77 -11.22 4.86
C ASN A 174 -18.94 -10.77 4.00
N LEU A 175 -18.93 -11.18 2.73
CA LEU A 175 -20.09 -11.17 1.85
C LEU A 175 -20.83 -12.48 2.07
N ILE A 176 -22.05 -12.36 2.56
CA ILE A 176 -22.97 -13.47 2.74
C ILE A 176 -23.81 -13.58 1.48
N VAL A 177 -23.78 -14.77 0.90
CA VAL A 177 -24.58 -15.15 -0.26
C VAL A 177 -25.61 -16.17 0.21
N ASP A 178 -26.88 -15.76 0.23
CA ASP A 178 -28.01 -16.64 0.57
C ASP A 178 -28.82 -16.94 -0.68
N SER A 179 -29.12 -18.22 -0.92
CA SER A 179 -30.03 -18.64 -1.98
C SER A 179 -30.78 -19.91 -1.57
N PRO A 180 -31.96 -20.20 -2.16
CA PRO A 180 -32.70 -21.42 -1.84
C PRO A 180 -31.89 -22.71 -2.08
N GLN A 181 -31.08 -22.75 -3.13
CA GLN A 181 -30.19 -23.88 -3.41
C GLN A 181 -29.10 -24.08 -2.35
N LEU A 182 -28.45 -23.00 -1.92
CA LEU A 182 -27.43 -23.11 -0.87
C LEU A 182 -28.07 -23.60 0.43
N ARG A 183 -29.25 -23.07 0.78
CA ARG A 183 -30.01 -23.54 1.95
C ARG A 183 -30.43 -24.99 1.82
N ALA A 184 -30.85 -25.45 0.64
CA ALA A 184 -31.17 -26.86 0.40
C ALA A 184 -29.94 -27.78 0.56
N ALA A 185 -28.75 -27.28 0.22
CA ALA A 185 -27.48 -27.94 0.50
C ALA A 185 -27.03 -27.83 1.96
N GLY A 186 -27.78 -27.13 2.82
CA GLY A 186 -27.44 -26.87 4.23
C GLY A 186 -26.29 -25.87 4.40
N GLN A 187 -26.09 -24.99 3.42
CA GLN A 187 -24.95 -24.07 3.35
C GLN A 187 -25.42 -22.62 3.26
N VAL A 188 -24.70 -21.73 3.93
CA VAL A 188 -24.70 -20.29 3.64
C VAL A 188 -23.27 -19.95 3.33
N THR A 189 -23.02 -19.37 2.15
CA THR A 189 -21.65 -19.11 1.73
C THR A 189 -21.22 -17.74 2.23
N SER A 190 -20.20 -17.75 3.10
CA SER A 190 -19.51 -16.57 3.57
C SER A 190 -18.22 -16.42 2.79
N LEU A 191 -18.17 -15.44 1.88
CA LEU A 191 -16.97 -15.09 1.13
C LEU A 191 -16.25 -13.95 1.87
N GLN A 192 -14.99 -14.15 2.20
CA GLN A 192 -14.18 -13.08 2.79
C GLN A 192 -13.87 -12.05 1.69
N VAL A 193 -14.56 -10.90 1.72
CA VAL A 193 -14.45 -9.85 0.68
C VAL A 193 -13.82 -8.57 1.21
N ALA A 194 -13.90 -8.35 2.51
CA ALA A 194 -13.47 -7.13 3.16
C ALA A 194 -12.30 -7.45 4.07
N ASP A 195 -11.09 -7.25 3.57
CA ASP A 195 -9.92 -7.19 4.43
C ASP A 195 -9.86 -5.79 5.07
N PRO A 196 -9.89 -5.67 6.42
CA PRO A 196 -9.62 -4.39 7.08
C PRO A 196 -8.23 -3.80 6.73
N GLN A 197 -7.33 -4.59 6.12
CA GLN A 197 -6.08 -4.09 5.55
C GLN A 197 -6.30 -3.25 4.28
N LEU A 198 -7.38 -3.46 3.54
CA LEU A 198 -7.64 -2.82 2.25
C LEU A 198 -8.81 -1.84 2.32
N LEU A 199 -9.83 -2.13 3.13
CA LEU A 199 -11.01 -1.28 3.23
C LEU A 199 -10.91 -0.31 4.44
N PRO A 200 -11.10 1.01 4.22
CA PRO A 200 -11.10 2.00 5.28
C PRO A 200 -12.43 2.07 6.07
N CYS A 201 -13.41 1.24 5.72
CA CYS A 201 -14.78 1.25 6.23
C CYS A 201 -15.47 -0.09 5.97
N ASP A 202 -16.62 -0.29 6.63
CA ASP A 202 -17.53 -1.40 6.33
C ASP A 202 -18.21 -1.15 4.98
N PRO A 203 -18.12 -2.09 4.01
CA PRO A 203 -18.70 -1.88 2.69
C PRO A 203 -20.20 -2.17 2.65
N GLN A 204 -20.89 -1.43 1.78
CA GLN A 204 -22.22 -1.75 1.33
C GLN A 204 -22.12 -2.59 0.05
N VAL A 205 -23.01 -3.58 -0.08
CA VAL A 205 -23.14 -4.38 -1.30
C VAL A 205 -24.35 -3.93 -2.10
N ARG A 206 -24.19 -3.84 -3.42
CA ARG A 206 -25.28 -3.63 -4.37
C ARG A 206 -24.93 -4.21 -5.74
N ILE A 207 -25.90 -4.24 -6.64
CA ILE A 207 -25.68 -4.61 -8.04
C ILE A 207 -25.53 -3.34 -8.87
N PHE A 208 -24.48 -3.27 -9.69
CA PHE A 208 -24.17 -2.14 -10.57
C PHE A 208 -23.65 -2.64 -11.91
N LEU A 209 -24.29 -2.24 -13.01
CA LEU A 209 -23.90 -2.60 -14.39
C LEU A 209 -23.59 -4.10 -14.55
N GLU A 210 -24.49 -4.98 -14.11
CA GLU A 210 -24.35 -6.44 -14.16
C GLU A 210 -23.18 -7.02 -13.35
N MET A 211 -22.63 -6.25 -12.41
CA MET A 211 -21.62 -6.71 -11.45
C MET A 211 -22.10 -6.53 -10.01
N VAL A 212 -21.46 -7.25 -9.09
CA VAL A 212 -21.61 -7.01 -7.66
C VAL A 212 -20.62 -5.94 -7.23
N GLU A 213 -21.12 -4.83 -6.72
CA GLU A 213 -20.32 -3.72 -6.22
C GLU A 213 -20.26 -3.75 -4.70
N LEU A 214 -19.04 -3.66 -4.16
CA LEU A 214 -18.77 -3.34 -2.77
C LEU A 214 -18.23 -1.92 -2.71
N ALA A 215 -18.92 -1.02 -2.02
CA ALA A 215 -18.53 0.38 -1.92
C ALA A 215 -18.56 0.88 -0.48
N CYS A 216 -17.59 1.70 -0.11
CA CYS A 216 -17.54 2.32 1.21
C CYS A 216 -16.82 3.67 1.17
N THR A 217 -17.19 4.57 2.09
CA THR A 217 -16.47 5.82 2.33
C THR A 217 -16.20 5.99 3.83
N GLY A 218 -15.03 6.46 4.18
CA GLY A 218 -14.59 6.55 5.58
C GLY A 218 -13.31 7.37 5.72
N ASN A 219 -12.70 7.34 6.90
CA ASN A 219 -11.46 8.07 7.20
C ASN A 219 -10.43 7.19 7.93
N SER A 220 -10.66 5.87 8.00
CA SER A 220 -9.68 4.95 8.57
C SER A 220 -8.55 4.72 7.58
N LEU A 221 -7.32 4.57 8.08
CA LEU A 221 -6.20 4.16 7.24
C LEU A 221 -6.33 2.67 6.88
N PRO A 222 -6.27 2.31 5.58
CA PRO A 222 -6.07 0.94 5.14
C PRO A 222 -4.82 0.35 5.80
N GLY A 223 -4.89 -0.89 6.30
CA GLY A 223 -3.77 -1.58 6.95
C GLY A 223 -2.50 -1.66 6.09
N VAL A 224 -2.61 -1.76 4.77
CA VAL A 224 -1.45 -1.72 3.87
C VAL A 224 -0.64 -0.43 3.97
N LEU A 225 -1.30 0.69 4.34
CA LEU A 225 -0.65 1.99 4.56
C LEU A 225 -0.17 2.19 6.00
N ARG A 226 -0.60 1.33 6.94
CA ARG A 226 -0.09 1.33 8.32
C ARG A 226 1.30 0.72 8.40
N ASN A 227 1.63 -0.18 7.47
CA ASN A 227 2.96 -0.75 7.35
C ASN A 227 3.86 0.28 6.66
N SER A 228 5.02 0.58 7.27
CA SER A 228 5.91 1.66 6.86
C SER A 228 6.24 1.64 5.36
N ILE A 229 6.04 2.77 4.67
CA ILE A 229 6.54 3.05 3.33
C ILE A 229 8.04 3.39 3.48
N GLY A 230 8.84 2.37 3.74
CA GLY A 230 10.28 2.50 3.86
C GLY A 230 10.96 2.27 2.52
N VAL A 231 11.86 3.16 2.12
CA VAL A 231 12.86 2.86 1.11
C VAL A 231 13.73 1.72 1.69
N THR A 232 13.56 0.49 1.20
CA THR A 232 14.66 -0.48 1.28
C THR A 232 15.76 0.13 0.41
N THR A 233 16.67 0.86 1.03
CA THR A 233 17.86 1.39 0.35
C THR A 233 18.41 0.26 -0.53
N PRO A 234 18.59 0.45 -1.85
CA PRO A 234 19.38 -0.50 -2.62
C PRO A 234 20.68 -0.66 -1.85
N ALA A 235 21.08 -1.91 -1.58
CA ALA A 235 22.38 -2.17 -0.98
C ALA A 235 23.40 -1.43 -1.84
N VAL A 236 23.93 -0.32 -1.33
CA VAL A 236 25.16 0.27 -1.86
C VAL A 236 26.14 -0.89 -1.81
N PRO A 237 26.76 -1.30 -2.93
CA PRO A 237 27.73 -2.37 -2.90
C PRO A 237 28.89 -1.89 -2.03
N THR A 238 28.84 -2.23 -0.75
CA THR A 238 30.02 -2.21 0.10
C THR A 238 30.96 -3.23 -0.52
N THR A 239 32.06 -2.68 -1.01
CA THR A 239 33.24 -3.35 -1.53
C THR A 239 33.48 -4.67 -0.78
N PRO A 240 33.77 -5.77 -1.49
CA PRO A 240 33.84 -7.10 -0.89
C PRO A 240 34.90 -7.12 0.21
N SER A 241 34.45 -7.25 1.46
CA SER A 241 35.32 -7.69 2.54
C SER A 241 35.51 -9.19 2.40
N ALA A 242 36.76 -9.61 2.57
CA ALA A 242 37.30 -10.94 2.37
C ALA A 242 36.49 -12.06 3.06
N PRO A 243 36.55 -13.31 2.54
CA PRO A 243 35.80 -14.44 3.07
C PRO A 243 36.46 -14.95 4.35
N GLY A 244 35.68 -15.10 5.42
CA GLY A 244 36.15 -15.74 6.65
C GLY A 244 35.22 -15.49 7.82
N ASP A 245 34.43 -16.51 8.13
CA ASP A 245 33.88 -16.83 9.45
C ASP A 245 32.74 -15.96 10.00
N SER A 246 31.53 -16.47 9.81
CA SER A 246 30.43 -16.28 10.76
C SER A 246 29.55 -17.53 10.75
N GLN A 247 29.99 -18.54 11.48
CA GLN A 247 29.11 -19.62 11.94
C GLN A 247 28.27 -19.09 13.12
N PRO A 248 26.96 -19.37 13.18
CA PRO A 248 26.07 -18.80 14.19
C PRO A 248 26.32 -19.41 15.57
N THR A 249 26.48 -18.56 16.58
CA THR A 249 26.40 -18.98 17.99
C THR A 249 24.96 -19.40 18.29
N GLN A 250 24.73 -20.71 18.22
CA GLN A 250 23.57 -21.40 18.76
C GLN A 250 23.76 -21.49 20.28
N LEU A 251 22.84 -20.90 21.05
CA LEU A 251 22.74 -21.13 22.49
C LEU A 251 22.19 -22.55 22.68
N GLU A 252 23.07 -23.49 23.03
CA GLU A 252 22.68 -24.79 23.59
C GLU A 252 22.88 -24.82 25.12
N PRO A 253 22.12 -25.69 25.82
CA PRO A 253 21.94 -25.68 27.26
C PRO A 253 23.13 -26.30 28.01
N SER A 254 23.21 -26.00 29.30
CA SER A 254 24.21 -26.54 30.22
C SER A 254 24.11 -28.06 30.32
N GLU A 255 25.15 -28.77 29.88
CA GLU A 255 25.57 -30.06 30.46
C GLU A 255 26.99 -30.41 30.01
N THR A 256 27.95 -30.35 30.94
CA THR A 256 28.94 -31.44 31.07
C THR A 256 29.46 -31.46 32.50
N LEU A 257 28.89 -32.37 33.27
CA LEU A 257 29.47 -32.91 34.48
C LEU A 257 30.53 -33.93 34.04
N GLU A 258 31.82 -33.69 34.29
CA GLU A 258 32.78 -34.78 34.46
C GLU A 258 33.83 -34.41 35.51
N LYS A 259 33.67 -34.98 36.71
CA LYS A 259 34.75 -35.22 37.67
C LYS A 259 34.51 -36.61 38.29
N PRO A 260 35.51 -37.49 38.36
CA PRO A 260 35.28 -38.91 38.57
C PRO A 260 35.23 -39.36 40.04
N ALA A 261 34.63 -40.54 40.19
CA ALA A 261 34.79 -41.57 41.23
C ALA A 261 34.24 -41.31 42.64
N ALA A 262 33.20 -42.07 43.01
CA ALA A 262 33.31 -43.10 44.06
C ALA A 262 32.07 -44.01 44.10
N ALA A 263 32.33 -45.31 43.90
CA ALA A 263 31.82 -46.47 44.63
C ALA A 263 30.30 -46.71 44.81
N SER A 264 29.91 -47.90 44.34
CA SER A 264 28.98 -48.86 44.98
C SER A 264 27.50 -48.46 45.00
N SER A 265 26.50 -49.31 44.78
CA SER A 265 26.39 -50.76 44.63
C SER A 265 24.88 -51.03 44.51
N THR A 266 24.48 -52.13 43.84
CA THR A 266 23.24 -52.92 44.09
C THR A 266 21.89 -52.21 43.84
N THR A 267 20.74 -52.80 43.49
CA THR A 267 20.24 -54.12 43.03
C THR A 267 18.74 -53.89 42.73
N SER A 268 18.12 -54.82 41.99
CA SER A 268 16.66 -55.06 41.78
C SER A 268 15.89 -54.03 40.93
N LEU A 269 15.41 -54.33 39.72
CA LEU A 269 14.46 -55.38 39.30
C LEU A 269 13.09 -55.25 40.00
N GLY A 270 12.08 -54.81 39.26
CA GLY A 270 10.70 -54.71 39.74
C GLY A 270 9.74 -54.21 38.68
N SER A 271 9.38 -55.08 37.73
CA SER A 271 8.15 -54.96 36.94
C SER A 271 6.91 -55.03 37.85
N ASN A 272 5.89 -54.23 37.54
CA ASN A 272 4.46 -54.59 37.67
C ASN A 272 3.68 -53.48 36.96
N ASP A 273 3.06 -53.72 35.81
CA ASP A 273 1.76 -54.38 35.59
C ASP A 273 0.59 -53.80 36.41
N GLY A 274 -0.41 -53.33 35.65
CA GLY A 274 -1.83 -53.61 35.95
C GLY A 274 -2.63 -52.49 36.61
N GLY A 275 -3.63 -51.99 35.88
CA GLY A 275 -4.73 -51.17 36.40
C GLY A 275 -5.43 -50.39 35.32
#